data_AF-J9VZU5-F1
#
_entry.id   AF-J9VZU5-F1
#
_cell.length_a   1.000
_cell.length_b   1.000
_cell.length_c   1.000
_cell.angle_alpha   90.00
_cell.angle_beta   90.00
_cell.angle_gamma   90.00
#
_symmetry.space_group_name_H-M   'P 1'
#
loop_
_entity.id
_entity.type
_entity.pdbx_description
1 polymer ?
#
loop_
_entity_poly.entity_id
_entity_poly.type
_entity_poly.pdbx_seq_one_letter_code
_entity_poly.pdbx_strand_id
1 'polypeptide(L)'
;MPTTSYELAVDTWTDTDSIEITSTSNLRIASFPLSFVQTGGDNTWRYVLEVVGQLVEKDSDQLDVIIDEHGVAVSLDDAPSSGMYHYEQTPSSGKLEFSRGPEYFSRFRPVTPEGSFSTRSDSKGSSDNQFRMGVVARDGTCLVTDVMHSYCTSCHIVPLSRPDVYQLILSINRDPPLYKTSAGLLVRDDLHHAYDRLEWSLYYKDGSFYVHFFVLGYPDATRLHGMRIPPERFRGPISERPDPRLVQWHYAQCVKARIRGFAAGMEFEP
;
A
#
# COMPACT_ATOMS: atom_id res chain seq x y z
N MET A 1 2.33 -13.40 23.00
CA MET A 1 1.76 -14.19 21.88
C MET A 1 2.55 -13.82 20.63
N PRO A 2 2.75 -14.71 19.64
CA PRO A 2 3.58 -14.40 18.49
C PRO A 2 2.90 -13.32 17.63
N THR A 3 3.58 -12.18 17.50
CA THR A 3 3.24 -11.14 16.52
C THR A 3 3.24 -11.77 15.14
N THR A 4 2.15 -11.64 14.37
CA THR A 4 2.13 -12.14 12.98
C THR A 4 3.20 -11.39 12.18
N SER A 5 4.17 -12.14 11.66
CA SER A 5 5.23 -11.64 10.79
C SER A 5 4.88 -11.89 9.33
N TYR A 6 5.44 -11.05 8.47
CA TYR A 6 5.30 -11.12 7.02
C TYR A 6 6.69 -11.11 6.42
N GLU A 7 6.86 -11.79 5.28
CA GLU A 7 8.04 -11.67 4.43
C GLU A 7 8.23 -10.21 4.01
N LEU A 8 9.44 -9.68 4.19
CA LEU A 8 9.77 -8.30 3.86
C LEU A 8 10.05 -8.15 2.37
N ALA A 9 9.85 -6.94 1.85
CA ALA A 9 10.22 -6.63 0.47
C ALA A 9 11.70 -6.88 0.22
N VAL A 10 12.58 -6.55 1.17
CA VAL A 10 14.04 -6.82 1.10
C VAL A 10 14.39 -8.30 0.98
N ASP A 11 13.51 -9.20 1.40
CA ASP A 11 13.75 -10.65 1.28
C ASP A 11 13.43 -11.16 -0.15
N THR A 12 12.57 -10.44 -0.89
CA THR A 12 12.06 -10.85 -2.20
C THR A 12 12.74 -10.13 -3.36
N TRP A 13 13.11 -8.87 -3.13
CA TRP A 13 13.98 -8.10 -3.98
C TRP A 13 15.39 -8.54 -3.63
N THR A 14 15.97 -9.44 -4.42
CA THR A 14 17.29 -10.08 -4.17
C THR A 14 18.49 -9.12 -4.23
N ASP A 15 18.27 -7.84 -3.95
CA ASP A 15 19.28 -6.81 -3.85
C ASP A 15 20.14 -7.04 -2.60
N THR A 16 21.43 -6.72 -2.68
CA THR A 16 22.27 -6.61 -1.49
C THR A 16 22.07 -5.30 -0.74
N ASP A 17 21.50 -4.31 -1.43
CA ASP A 17 21.47 -2.92 -0.99
C ASP A 17 20.08 -2.58 -0.44
N SER A 18 20.03 -2.19 0.83
CA SER A 18 18.79 -1.79 1.50
C SER A 18 18.93 -0.46 2.24
N ILE A 19 17.78 0.18 2.46
CA ILE A 19 17.63 1.34 3.34
C ILE A 19 16.94 0.83 4.61
N GLU A 20 17.66 0.89 5.72
CA GLU A 20 17.16 0.46 7.02
C GLU A 20 16.84 1.68 7.88
N ILE A 21 15.59 1.76 8.35
CA ILE A 21 15.12 2.85 9.20
C ILE A 21 14.88 2.33 10.60
N THR A 22 15.56 2.93 11.58
CA THR A 22 15.42 2.59 12.99
C THR A 22 15.02 3.80 13.82
N SER A 23 14.46 3.60 15.00
CA SER A 23 14.38 4.67 16.00
C SER A 23 15.78 4.99 16.55
N THR A 24 15.91 6.09 17.28
CA THR A 24 17.11 6.41 18.08
C THR A 24 17.43 5.38 19.17
N SER A 25 16.45 4.57 19.55
CA SER A 25 16.60 3.42 20.45
C SER A 25 16.91 2.10 19.74
N ASN A 26 17.29 2.16 18.45
CA ASN A 26 17.60 1.02 17.57
C ASN A 26 16.44 0.04 17.35
N LEU A 27 15.19 0.50 17.51
CA LEU A 27 14.02 -0.28 17.14
C LEU A 27 13.83 -0.20 15.63
N ARG A 28 13.80 -1.33 14.92
CA ARG A 28 13.55 -1.37 13.47
C ARG A 28 12.13 -0.89 13.16
N ILE A 29 12.02 0.10 12.27
CA ILE A 29 10.75 0.65 11.81
C ILE A 29 10.41 0.15 10.40
N ALA A 30 11.39 0.22 9.48
CA ALA A 30 11.18 -0.09 8.07
C ALA A 30 12.47 -0.61 7.43
N SER A 31 12.31 -1.50 6.45
CA SER A 31 13.39 -2.00 5.59
C SER A 31 12.93 -1.92 4.14
N PHE A 32 13.68 -1.18 3.31
CA PHE A 32 13.38 -1.00 1.89
C PHE A 32 14.48 -1.60 1.03
N PRO A 33 14.16 -2.37 -0.02
CA PRO A 33 15.13 -2.62 -1.08
C PRO A 33 15.48 -1.30 -1.76
N LEU A 34 16.76 -1.03 -2.01
CA LEU A 34 17.15 0.22 -2.65
C LEU A 34 16.55 0.31 -4.07
N SER A 35 16.57 -0.78 -4.84
CA SER A 35 16.04 -0.75 -6.21
C SER A 35 14.52 -0.60 -6.28
N PHE A 36 13.78 -1.03 -5.24
CA PHE A 36 12.34 -0.75 -5.09
C PHE A 36 12.08 0.75 -5.08
N VAL A 37 12.85 1.53 -4.32
CA VAL A 37 12.67 3.00 -4.31
C VAL A 37 13.13 3.63 -5.62
N GLN A 38 14.29 3.21 -6.13
CA GLN A 38 14.87 3.78 -7.36
C GLN A 38 13.98 3.59 -8.58
N THR A 39 13.29 2.46 -8.66
CA THR A 39 12.46 2.11 -9.81
C THR A 39 10.97 2.38 -9.58
N GLY A 40 10.53 2.72 -8.36
CA GLY A 40 9.11 2.91 -8.02
C GLY A 40 8.42 4.15 -8.61
N GLY A 41 9.17 5.04 -9.26
CA GLY A 41 8.62 6.29 -9.81
C GLY A 41 8.69 7.49 -8.86
N ASP A 42 9.16 7.29 -7.63
CA ASP A 42 9.58 8.35 -6.72
C ASP A 42 10.87 7.99 -5.97
N ASN A 43 12.01 8.37 -6.56
CA ASN A 43 13.34 8.10 -6.02
C ASN A 43 13.81 9.25 -5.11
N THR A 44 13.08 9.54 -4.03
CA THR A 44 13.40 10.63 -3.10
C THR A 44 13.29 10.21 -1.64
N TRP A 45 14.07 10.85 -0.76
CA TRP A 45 13.91 10.71 0.69
C TRP A 45 12.53 11.15 1.18
N ARG A 46 11.88 12.08 0.48
CA ARG A 46 10.49 12.48 0.75
C ARG A 46 9.53 11.30 0.70
N TYR A 47 9.65 10.46 -0.33
CA TYR A 47 8.85 9.24 -0.43
C TYR A 47 9.16 8.26 0.70
N VAL A 48 10.43 8.04 1.03
CA VAL A 48 10.82 7.16 2.15
C VAL A 48 10.22 7.67 3.47
N LEU A 49 10.30 8.98 3.73
CA LEU A 49 9.70 9.61 4.91
C LEU A 49 8.17 9.48 4.93
N GLU A 50 7.50 9.66 3.78
CA GLU A 50 6.05 9.45 3.67
C GLU A 50 5.66 8.01 4.03
N VAL A 51 6.43 7.02 3.57
CA VAL A 51 6.19 5.61 3.89
C VAL A 51 6.45 5.32 5.37
N VAL A 52 7.54 5.84 5.94
CA VAL A 52 7.85 5.69 7.38
C VAL A 52 6.77 6.33 8.25
N GLY A 53 6.26 7.51 7.86
CA GLY A 53 5.16 8.18 8.55
C GLY A 53 3.86 7.37 8.57
N GLN A 54 3.67 6.42 7.64
CA GLN A 54 2.52 5.49 7.66
C GLN A 54 2.69 4.35 8.67
N LEU A 55 3.90 4.10 9.17
CA LEU A 55 4.26 2.96 10.02
C LEU A 55 4.25 3.27 11.51
N VAL A 56 4.19 4.55 11.88
CA VAL A 56 4.24 5.03 13.25
C VAL A 56 3.04 5.92 13.55
N GLU A 57 2.63 5.99 14.82
CA GLU A 57 1.64 6.96 15.25
C GLU A 57 2.27 8.36 15.30
N LYS A 58 1.45 9.39 15.09
CA LYS A 58 1.90 10.77 14.99
C LYS A 58 0.96 11.71 15.73
N ASP A 59 1.54 12.55 16.60
CA ASP A 59 0.85 13.70 17.16
C ASP A 59 0.85 14.87 16.15
N SER A 60 -0.22 15.67 16.14
CA SER A 60 -0.41 16.75 15.15
C SER A 60 0.71 17.80 15.12
N ASP A 61 1.46 17.92 16.21
CA ASP A 61 2.44 18.98 16.42
C ASP A 61 3.88 18.50 16.15
N GLN A 62 4.06 17.24 15.74
CA GLN A 62 5.38 16.65 15.51
C GLN A 62 5.82 16.75 14.04
N LEU A 63 7.11 17.02 13.87
CA LEU A 63 7.81 16.98 12.59
C LEU A 63 8.63 15.71 12.48
N ASP A 64 8.45 15.01 11.37
CA ASP A 64 9.15 13.76 11.08
C ASP A 64 10.45 14.07 10.35
N VAL A 65 11.56 13.49 10.81
CA VAL A 65 12.89 13.68 10.22
C VAL A 65 13.58 12.33 10.08
N ILE A 66 14.29 12.14 8.96
CA ILE A 66 15.25 11.05 8.80
C ILE A 66 16.65 11.66 8.89
N ILE A 67 17.49 11.08 9.74
CA ILE A 67 18.88 11.47 9.92
C ILE A 67 19.81 10.31 9.55
N ASP A 68 20.99 10.64 9.04
CA ASP A 68 22.05 9.68 8.74
C ASP A 68 22.83 9.24 10.00
N GLU A 69 23.84 8.40 9.80
CA GLU A 69 24.73 7.91 10.86
C GLU A 69 25.56 9.01 11.56
N HIS A 70 25.64 10.20 10.97
CA HIS A 70 26.32 11.37 11.53
C HIS A 70 25.35 12.32 12.25
N GLY A 71 24.06 11.98 12.32
CA GLY A 71 23.02 12.82 12.91
C GLY A 71 22.60 13.99 12.04
N VAL A 72 22.90 13.97 10.74
CA VAL A 72 22.54 15.00 9.78
C VAL A 72 21.22 14.62 9.10
N ALA A 73 20.28 15.56 9.06
CA ALA A 73 19.01 15.35 8.36
C ALA A 73 19.24 15.18 6.86
N VAL A 74 18.64 14.14 6.27
CA VAL A 74 18.70 13.91 4.84
C VAL A 74 17.94 14.99 4.08
N SER A 75 18.44 15.37 2.91
CA SER A 75 17.71 16.24 1.98
C SER A 75 16.54 15.46 1.38
N LEU A 76 15.32 15.92 1.62
CA LEU A 76 14.10 15.22 1.17
C LEU A 76 13.99 15.12 -0.36
N ASP A 77 14.66 15.99 -1.10
CA ASP A 77 14.60 16.02 -2.57
C ASP A 77 15.73 15.19 -3.21
N ASP A 78 16.67 14.69 -2.41
CA ASP A 78 17.77 13.86 -2.89
C ASP A 78 17.34 12.40 -3.01
N ALA A 79 18.02 11.66 -3.88
CA ALA A 79 17.85 10.22 -4.00
C ALA A 79 18.42 9.49 -2.76
N PRO A 80 17.69 8.51 -2.21
CA PRO A 80 18.21 7.72 -1.10
C PRO A 80 19.35 6.81 -1.53
N SER A 81 20.24 6.53 -0.58
CA SER A 81 21.34 5.57 -0.70
C SER A 81 21.15 4.44 0.30
N SER A 82 21.73 3.27 0.01
CA SER A 82 21.73 2.14 0.94
C SER A 82 22.46 2.50 2.23
N GLY A 83 21.95 2.03 3.36
CA GLY A 83 22.56 2.27 4.67
C GLY A 83 21.56 2.21 5.82
N MET A 84 22.08 2.49 7.00
CA MET A 84 21.31 2.62 8.24
C MET A 84 21.00 4.09 8.49
N TYR A 85 19.74 4.39 8.78
CA TYR A 85 19.24 5.73 9.07
C TYR A 85 18.34 5.70 10.29
N HIS A 86 18.21 6.86 10.95
CA HIS A 86 17.37 7.01 12.13
C HIS A 86 16.17 7.91 11.82
N TYR A 87 15.02 7.53 12.38
CA TYR A 87 13.79 8.30 12.33
C TYR A 87 13.51 8.96 13.68
N GLU A 88 13.17 10.24 13.62
CA GLU A 88 12.84 11.05 14.78
C GLU A 88 11.57 11.88 14.56
N GLN A 89 10.81 12.05 15.64
CA GLN A 89 9.69 12.99 15.73
C GLN A 89 10.09 14.14 16.65
N THR A 90 10.00 15.38 16.15
CA THR A 90 10.38 16.60 16.89
C THR A 90 9.16 17.49 17.13
N PRO A 91 8.86 17.89 18.38
CA PRO A 91 9.53 17.50 19.62
C PRO A 91 9.30 16.02 19.96
N SER A 92 10.29 15.37 20.56
CA SER A 92 10.19 13.96 20.95
C SER A 92 9.10 13.77 22.00
N SER A 93 8.06 12.98 21.69
CA SER A 93 6.96 12.67 22.62
C SER A 93 7.27 11.48 23.53
N GLY A 94 8.44 10.84 23.39
CA GLY A 94 8.83 9.66 24.18
C GLY A 94 8.97 8.40 23.33
N LYS A 95 8.30 7.32 23.73
CA LYS A 95 8.43 6.00 23.09
C LYS A 95 7.68 5.98 21.75
N LEU A 96 8.39 5.63 20.68
CA LEU A 96 7.80 5.44 19.36
C LEU A 96 6.76 4.32 19.38
N GLU A 97 5.56 4.62 18.90
CA GLU A 97 4.46 3.69 18.76
C GLU A 97 4.21 3.34 17.30
N PHE A 98 3.97 2.06 17.01
CA PHE A 98 3.69 1.61 15.66
C PHE A 98 2.22 1.82 15.32
N SER A 99 1.98 2.31 14.10
CA SER A 99 0.64 2.48 13.61
C SER A 99 -0.09 1.14 13.47
N ARG A 100 -1.38 1.12 13.80
CA ARG A 100 -2.16 -0.12 13.79
C ARG A 100 -2.21 -0.79 12.41
N GLY A 101 -2.12 -2.12 12.34
CA GLY A 101 -2.33 -2.90 11.12
C GLY A 101 -1.25 -3.97 10.88
N PRO A 102 -1.13 -4.55 9.67
CA PRO A 102 -2.02 -4.32 8.54
C PRO A 102 -3.44 -4.84 8.83
N GLU A 103 -4.44 -4.07 8.41
CA GLU A 103 -5.85 -4.43 8.45
C GLU A 103 -6.33 -4.77 7.04
N TYR A 104 -7.21 -5.76 6.90
CA TYR A 104 -7.84 -6.03 5.61
C TYR A 104 -9.28 -6.50 5.80
N PHE A 105 -9.59 -7.77 5.55
CA PHE A 105 -10.95 -8.31 5.65
C PHE A 105 -11.58 -8.22 7.04
N SER A 106 -10.78 -8.13 8.10
CA SER A 106 -11.22 -7.94 9.47
C SER A 106 -10.44 -6.81 10.12
N ARG A 107 -11.12 -6.02 10.94
CA ARG A 107 -10.47 -5.06 11.82
C ARG A 107 -9.64 -5.77 12.91
N PHE A 108 -9.99 -6.99 13.29
CA PHE A 108 -9.49 -7.63 14.52
C PHE A 108 -8.47 -8.74 14.27
N ARG A 109 -8.21 -9.10 13.02
CA ARG A 109 -7.29 -10.18 12.69
C ARG A 109 -6.30 -9.72 11.63
N PRO A 110 -5.00 -9.99 11.81
CA PRO A 110 -4.00 -9.75 10.79
C PRO A 110 -4.29 -10.62 9.55
N VAL A 111 -3.78 -10.18 8.40
CA VAL A 111 -3.87 -10.93 7.15
C VAL A 111 -2.99 -12.17 7.25
N THR A 112 -3.51 -13.34 6.88
CA THR A 112 -2.70 -14.57 6.88
C THR A 112 -1.78 -14.59 5.65
N PRO A 113 -0.44 -14.65 5.81
CA PRO A 113 0.49 -14.63 4.68
C PRO A 113 0.32 -15.85 3.75
N GLU A 114 0.04 -17.03 4.32
CA GLU A 114 0.06 -18.32 3.61
C GLU A 114 -1.34 -18.78 3.11
N GLY A 115 -2.37 -17.93 3.16
CA GLY A 115 -3.74 -18.43 3.29
C GLY A 115 -4.79 -17.98 2.30
N SER A 116 -4.49 -17.16 1.27
CA SER A 116 -5.55 -16.56 0.47
C SER A 116 -5.40 -16.81 -1.03
N PHE A 117 -5.97 -17.93 -1.49
CA PHE A 117 -6.69 -17.99 -2.77
C PHE A 117 -8.07 -17.29 -2.65
N SER A 118 -8.23 -16.35 -1.70
CA SER A 118 -9.55 -15.81 -1.41
C SER A 118 -9.94 -14.83 -2.51
N THR A 119 -11.17 -14.99 -2.96
CA THR A 119 -11.90 -14.12 -3.88
C THR A 119 -12.68 -13.06 -3.09
N ARG A 120 -12.20 -12.60 -1.94
CA ARG A 120 -13.05 -11.85 -0.99
C ARG A 120 -13.25 -10.39 -1.39
N SER A 121 -12.41 -9.85 -2.27
CA SER A 121 -12.68 -8.60 -2.99
C SER A 121 -13.25 -8.84 -4.41
N ASP A 122 -13.55 -10.10 -4.80
CA ASP A 122 -14.23 -10.40 -6.07
C ASP A 122 -15.64 -9.83 -6.06
N SER A 123 -16.01 -9.26 -7.20
CA SER A 123 -17.36 -8.80 -7.53
C SER A 123 -18.19 -9.84 -8.31
N LYS A 124 -17.81 -11.12 -8.32
CA LYS A 124 -18.44 -12.16 -9.20
C LYS A 124 -19.89 -12.54 -8.81
N GLY A 125 -20.49 -11.89 -7.80
CA GLY A 125 -21.89 -12.10 -7.41
C GLY A 125 -22.91 -11.46 -8.37
N SER A 126 -24.11 -12.04 -8.47
CA SER A 126 -25.18 -11.59 -9.38
C SER A 126 -25.72 -10.18 -9.07
N SER A 127 -25.49 -9.66 -7.87
CA SER A 127 -25.93 -8.33 -7.42
C SER A 127 -24.98 -7.19 -7.83
N ASP A 128 -23.82 -7.49 -8.42
CA ASP A 128 -22.72 -6.52 -8.60
C ASP A 128 -22.40 -6.18 -10.06
N ASN A 129 -23.37 -6.43 -10.95
CA ASN A 129 -23.17 -6.29 -12.39
C ASN A 129 -22.88 -4.82 -12.79
N GLN A 130 -23.48 -3.84 -12.11
CA GLN A 130 -23.28 -2.42 -12.43
C GLN A 130 -21.86 -1.94 -12.11
N PHE A 131 -21.33 -2.30 -10.94
CA PHE A 131 -19.95 -2.00 -10.55
C PHE A 131 -18.96 -2.66 -11.51
N ARG A 132 -19.12 -3.96 -11.78
CA ARG A 132 -18.27 -4.70 -12.72
C ARG A 132 -18.24 -4.03 -14.09
N MET A 133 -19.42 -3.75 -14.64
CA MET A 133 -19.54 -3.10 -15.95
C MET A 133 -18.98 -1.68 -15.95
N GLY A 134 -19.16 -0.93 -14.86
CA GLY A 134 -18.57 0.40 -14.70
C GLY A 134 -17.04 0.35 -14.72
N VAL A 135 -16.45 -0.55 -13.95
CA VAL A 135 -14.99 -0.73 -13.86
C VAL A 135 -14.42 -1.20 -15.21
N VAL A 136 -15.09 -2.16 -15.87
CA VAL A 136 -14.72 -2.62 -17.21
C VAL A 136 -14.84 -1.50 -18.25
N ALA A 137 -15.90 -0.69 -18.20
CA ALA A 137 -16.08 0.41 -19.14
C ALA A 137 -15.03 1.51 -18.94
N ARG A 138 -14.66 1.80 -17.69
CA ARG A 138 -13.63 2.78 -17.31
C ARG A 138 -12.24 2.34 -17.76
N ASP A 139 -11.87 1.09 -17.46
CA ASP A 139 -10.50 0.61 -17.62
C ASP A 139 -10.27 -0.07 -18.98
N GLY A 140 -11.27 -0.75 -19.54
CA GLY A 140 -11.23 -1.42 -20.85
C GLY A 140 -10.38 -2.70 -20.92
N THR A 141 -9.22 -2.69 -20.27
CA THR A 141 -8.23 -3.78 -20.17
C THR A 141 -7.58 -3.72 -18.78
N CYS A 142 -6.85 -4.76 -18.38
CA CYS A 142 -6.12 -4.77 -17.11
C CYS A 142 -5.29 -3.49 -16.95
N LEU A 143 -5.43 -2.80 -15.82
CA LEU A 143 -4.72 -1.56 -15.53
C LEU A 143 -3.20 -1.71 -15.51
N VAL A 144 -2.71 -2.93 -15.21
CA VAL A 144 -1.28 -3.20 -15.01
C VAL A 144 -0.64 -3.87 -16.22
N THR A 145 -1.37 -4.74 -16.93
CA THR A 145 -0.79 -5.62 -17.97
C THR A 145 -1.43 -5.46 -19.34
N ASP A 146 -2.45 -4.61 -19.46
CA ASP A 146 -3.24 -4.38 -20.67
C ASP A 146 -3.89 -5.63 -21.32
N VAL A 147 -3.89 -6.77 -20.62
CA VAL A 147 -4.63 -7.96 -21.08
C VAL A 147 -6.13 -7.67 -21.15
N MET A 148 -6.82 -8.38 -22.03
CA MET A 148 -8.26 -8.19 -22.25
C MET A 148 -9.06 -8.37 -20.96
N HIS A 149 -10.11 -7.57 -20.77
CA HIS A 149 -10.96 -7.58 -19.56
C HIS A 149 -11.58 -8.95 -19.26
N SER A 150 -11.68 -9.85 -20.25
CA SER A 150 -12.15 -11.23 -20.07
C SER A 150 -11.23 -12.08 -19.17
N TYR A 151 -9.98 -11.68 -19.00
CA TYR A 151 -8.97 -12.31 -18.12
C TYR A 151 -8.77 -11.52 -16.82
N CYS A 152 -9.70 -10.63 -16.50
CA CYS A 152 -9.58 -9.71 -15.37
C CYS A 152 -10.73 -9.85 -14.39
N THR A 153 -10.43 -9.53 -13.15
CA THR A 153 -11.38 -9.27 -12.08
C THR A 153 -11.54 -7.75 -11.91
N SER A 154 -12.79 -7.30 -11.77
CA SER A 154 -13.10 -6.00 -11.17
C SER A 154 -13.05 -6.17 -9.64
N CYS A 155 -11.93 -5.84 -9.02
CA CYS A 155 -11.76 -5.99 -7.56
C CYS A 155 -12.08 -4.68 -6.84
N HIS A 156 -12.53 -4.78 -5.60
CA HIS A 156 -12.64 -3.61 -4.72
C HIS A 156 -11.24 -3.22 -4.19
N ILE A 157 -10.97 -1.91 -4.10
CA ILE A 157 -9.74 -1.36 -3.53
C ILE A 157 -9.68 -1.62 -2.01
N VAL A 158 -10.78 -1.29 -1.32
CA VAL A 158 -11.01 -1.64 0.08
C VAL A 158 -12.00 -2.81 0.09
N PRO A 159 -11.80 -3.87 0.89
CA PRO A 159 -12.71 -5.01 0.86
C PRO A 159 -14.17 -4.64 1.12
N LEU A 160 -15.10 -5.26 0.39
CA LEU A 160 -16.55 -5.04 0.53
C LEU A 160 -17.03 -5.29 1.98
N SER A 161 -16.34 -6.16 2.72
CA SER A 161 -16.62 -6.48 4.12
C SER A 161 -16.20 -5.37 5.11
N ARG A 162 -15.65 -4.24 4.65
CA ARG A 162 -15.14 -3.14 5.48
C ARG A 162 -15.82 -1.80 5.21
N PRO A 163 -17.16 -1.69 5.33
CA PRO A 163 -17.85 -0.40 5.18
C PRO A 163 -17.37 0.65 6.20
N ASP A 164 -16.86 0.21 7.37
CA ASP A 164 -16.24 1.07 8.38
C ASP A 164 -15.02 1.84 7.84
N VAL A 165 -14.20 1.19 7.01
CA VAL A 165 -13.02 1.81 6.39
C VAL A 165 -13.45 2.87 5.39
N TYR A 166 -14.45 2.59 4.56
CA TYR A 166 -15.00 3.59 3.63
C TYR A 166 -15.56 4.80 4.36
N GLN A 167 -16.31 4.59 5.44
CA GLN A 167 -16.87 5.68 6.24
C GLN A 167 -15.77 6.57 6.83
N LEU A 168 -14.72 5.96 7.37
CA LEU A 168 -13.57 6.67 7.91
C LEU A 168 -12.85 7.48 6.82
N ILE A 169 -12.44 6.84 5.72
CA ILE A 169 -11.67 7.47 4.64
C ILE A 169 -12.45 8.60 3.96
N LEU A 170 -13.76 8.40 3.75
CA LEU A 170 -14.61 9.37 3.08
C LEU A 170 -15.19 10.41 4.05
N SER A 171 -14.97 10.23 5.36
CA SER A 171 -15.52 11.07 6.43
C SER A 171 -17.04 11.21 6.33
N ILE A 172 -17.74 10.07 6.21
CA ILE A 172 -19.20 10.01 6.09
C ILE A 172 -19.83 9.15 7.18
N ASN A 173 -20.98 9.58 7.69
CA ASN A 173 -21.77 8.86 8.70
C ASN A 173 -23.04 8.23 8.09
N ARG A 174 -22.94 7.74 6.85
CA ARG A 174 -24.03 7.08 6.12
C ARG A 174 -23.51 5.84 5.40
N ASP A 175 -24.40 5.11 4.72
CA ASP A 175 -24.02 3.97 3.91
C ASP A 175 -22.96 4.39 2.86
N PRO A 176 -21.77 3.77 2.87
CA PRO A 176 -20.71 4.11 1.94
C PRO A 176 -21.04 3.63 0.53
N PRO A 177 -20.55 4.32 -0.52
CA PRO A 177 -20.79 3.97 -1.92
C PRO A 177 -19.87 2.80 -2.36
N LEU A 178 -20.03 1.63 -1.75
CA LEU A 178 -19.16 0.46 -1.94
C LEU A 178 -19.07 0.01 -3.40
N TYR A 179 -20.19 0.09 -4.12
CA TYR A 179 -20.34 -0.36 -5.51
C TYR A 179 -20.11 0.74 -6.56
N LYS A 180 -19.54 1.88 -6.15
CA LYS A 180 -19.18 2.93 -7.12
C LYS A 180 -17.93 2.51 -7.89
N THR A 181 -17.85 2.84 -9.18
CA THR A 181 -16.70 2.49 -10.03
C THR A 181 -15.37 2.94 -9.41
N SER A 182 -15.36 4.12 -8.78
CA SER A 182 -14.18 4.69 -8.11
C SER A 182 -13.64 3.83 -6.94
N ALA A 183 -14.43 2.89 -6.44
CA ALA A 183 -14.04 1.96 -5.38
C ALA A 183 -13.34 0.69 -5.89
N GLY A 184 -13.17 0.54 -7.21
CA GLY A 184 -12.61 -0.67 -7.81
C GLY A 184 -11.52 -0.45 -8.84
N LEU A 185 -10.83 -1.55 -9.17
CA LEU A 185 -9.77 -1.66 -10.18
C LEU A 185 -10.03 -2.86 -11.09
N LEU A 186 -9.69 -2.77 -12.38
CA LEU A 186 -9.67 -3.91 -13.28
C LEU A 186 -8.25 -4.49 -13.37
N VAL A 187 -8.05 -5.69 -12.84
CA VAL A 187 -6.72 -6.33 -12.80
C VAL A 187 -6.80 -7.80 -13.24
N ARG A 188 -5.71 -8.33 -13.79
CA ARG A 188 -5.59 -9.75 -14.16
C ARG A 188 -5.83 -10.64 -12.93
N ASP A 189 -6.44 -11.80 -13.10
CA ASP A 189 -6.90 -12.64 -11.98
C ASP A 189 -5.77 -13.04 -10.99
N ASP A 190 -4.57 -13.31 -11.48
CA ASP A 190 -3.41 -13.60 -10.61
C ASP A 190 -2.94 -12.37 -9.82
N LEU A 191 -2.94 -11.19 -10.44
CA LEU A 191 -2.64 -9.92 -9.80
C LEU A 191 -3.71 -9.55 -8.78
N HIS A 192 -4.97 -9.90 -9.01
CA HIS A 192 -6.03 -9.74 -8.01
C HIS A 192 -5.71 -10.55 -6.75
N HIS A 193 -5.34 -11.82 -6.89
CA HIS A 193 -4.95 -12.63 -5.73
C HIS A 193 -3.71 -12.08 -5.01
N ALA A 194 -2.73 -11.55 -5.75
CA ALA A 194 -1.57 -10.87 -5.19
C ALA A 194 -1.94 -9.60 -4.41
N TYR A 195 -2.91 -8.85 -4.93
CA TYR A 195 -3.44 -7.64 -4.30
C TYR A 195 -4.08 -7.96 -2.95
N ASP A 196 -4.92 -9.01 -2.91
CA ASP A 196 -5.57 -9.50 -1.68
C ASP A 196 -4.57 -10.03 -0.63
N ARG A 197 -3.33 -10.38 -1.04
CA ARG A 197 -2.22 -10.78 -0.16
C ARG A 197 -1.28 -9.65 0.23
N LEU A 198 -1.62 -8.40 -0.14
CA LEU A 198 -0.82 -7.21 0.13
C LEU A 198 0.60 -7.30 -0.47
N GLU A 199 0.71 -7.91 -1.65
CA GLU A 199 2.00 -8.15 -2.32
C GLU A 199 2.33 -7.07 -3.35
N TRP A 200 1.33 -6.31 -3.79
CA TRP A 200 1.51 -5.12 -4.61
C TRP A 200 0.38 -4.13 -4.36
N SER A 201 0.61 -2.86 -4.69
CA SER A 201 -0.38 -1.79 -4.63
C SER A 201 -0.08 -0.70 -5.65
N LEU A 202 -0.89 0.36 -5.64
CA LEU A 202 -0.66 1.58 -6.39
C LEU A 202 -0.24 2.71 -5.43
N TYR A 203 0.85 3.40 -5.76
CA TYR A 203 1.25 4.65 -5.12
C TYR A 203 0.68 5.83 -5.91
N TYR A 204 0.06 6.81 -5.26
CA TYR A 204 -0.53 7.97 -5.93
C TYR A 204 0.34 9.21 -5.74
N LYS A 205 0.80 9.79 -6.84
CA LYS A 205 1.63 11.00 -6.85
C LYS A 205 1.33 11.84 -8.08
N ASP A 206 1.21 13.15 -7.88
CA ASP A 206 1.07 14.15 -8.94
C ASP A 206 -0.02 13.79 -9.97
N GLY A 207 -1.20 13.38 -9.49
CA GLY A 207 -2.33 13.04 -10.35
C GLY A 207 -2.25 11.67 -11.04
N SER A 208 -1.22 10.87 -10.75
CA SER A 208 -0.94 9.60 -11.42
C SER A 208 -0.78 8.48 -10.39
N PHE A 209 -1.05 7.25 -10.81
CA PHE A 209 -0.71 6.06 -10.01
C PHE A 209 0.59 5.42 -10.51
N TYR A 210 1.35 4.80 -9.63
CA TYR A 210 2.55 4.04 -9.92
C TYR A 210 2.42 2.64 -9.33
N VAL A 211 2.75 1.61 -10.10
CA VAL A 211 2.61 0.22 -9.66
C VAL A 211 3.78 -0.17 -8.76
N HIS A 212 3.52 -0.55 -7.52
CA HIS A 212 4.54 -0.97 -6.57
C HIS A 212 4.34 -2.44 -6.20
N PHE A 213 5.23 -3.31 -6.68
CA PHE A 213 5.37 -4.68 -6.20
C PHE A 213 6.27 -4.74 -4.97
N PHE A 214 5.75 -5.23 -3.86
CA PHE A 214 6.52 -5.50 -2.64
C PHE A 214 7.08 -6.93 -2.63
N VAL A 215 6.47 -7.84 -3.39
CA VAL A 215 6.93 -9.24 -3.57
C VAL A 215 7.15 -9.50 -5.05
N LEU A 216 8.36 -9.93 -5.44
CA LEU A 216 8.74 -10.17 -6.84
C LEU A 216 8.40 -11.57 -7.37
N GLY A 217 7.63 -12.38 -6.63
CA GLY A 217 7.26 -13.74 -7.01
C GLY A 217 6.34 -13.87 -8.25
N TYR A 218 5.99 -12.76 -8.91
CA TYR A 218 5.09 -12.74 -10.07
C TYR A 218 5.83 -12.55 -11.39
N PRO A 219 5.37 -13.20 -12.47
CA PRO A 219 5.83 -12.87 -13.81
C PRO A 219 5.67 -11.37 -14.08
N ASP A 220 6.72 -10.76 -14.62
CA ASP A 220 6.81 -9.33 -14.93
C ASP A 220 6.83 -8.36 -13.74
N ALA A 221 6.82 -8.80 -12.47
CA ALA A 221 6.77 -7.89 -11.31
C ALA A 221 7.85 -6.80 -11.37
N THR A 222 9.11 -7.18 -11.62
CA THR A 222 10.23 -6.24 -11.76
C THR A 222 10.05 -5.28 -12.93
N ARG A 223 9.51 -5.76 -14.06
CA ARG A 223 9.28 -4.95 -15.27
C ARG A 223 8.15 -3.94 -15.08
N LEU A 224 7.14 -4.31 -14.31
CA LEU A 224 5.93 -3.53 -14.07
C LEU A 224 6.05 -2.60 -12.88
N HIS A 225 6.99 -2.86 -11.96
CA HIS A 225 7.28 -1.95 -10.87
C HIS A 225 7.67 -0.55 -11.40
N GLY A 226 7.11 0.49 -10.79
CA GLY A 226 7.28 1.88 -11.24
C GLY A 226 6.46 2.28 -12.45
N MET A 227 5.71 1.35 -13.06
CA MET A 227 4.90 1.68 -14.22
C MET A 227 3.88 2.76 -13.86
N ARG A 228 3.96 3.89 -14.56
CA ARG A 228 3.03 5.01 -14.41
C ARG A 228 1.70 4.70 -15.09
N ILE A 229 0.61 4.86 -14.36
CA ILE A 229 -0.78 4.83 -14.82
C ILE A 229 -1.30 6.29 -14.84
N PRO A 230 -1.25 6.95 -16.01
CA PRO A 230 -1.73 8.32 -16.15
C PRO A 230 -3.24 8.50 -15.91
N PRO A 231 -3.71 9.72 -15.60
CA PRO A 231 -5.14 10.01 -15.54
C PRO A 231 -5.88 9.74 -16.87
N GLU A 232 -5.19 9.86 -18.01
CA GLU A 232 -5.71 9.57 -19.35
C GLU A 232 -6.00 8.08 -19.56
N ARG A 233 -5.45 7.19 -18.71
CA ARG A 233 -5.70 5.75 -18.77
C ARG A 233 -7.15 5.39 -18.43
N PHE A 234 -7.85 6.25 -17.68
CA PHE A 234 -9.21 6.04 -17.21
C PHE A 234 -10.22 6.77 -18.10
N ARG A 235 -11.17 6.02 -18.66
CA ARG A 235 -12.27 6.57 -19.45
C ARG A 235 -13.38 7.13 -18.55
N GLY A 236 -14.20 8.02 -19.09
CA GLY A 236 -15.33 8.58 -18.36
C GLY A 236 -14.95 9.72 -17.41
N PRO A 237 -15.89 10.15 -16.54
CA PRO A 237 -15.70 11.32 -15.69
C PRO A 237 -14.72 11.07 -14.55
N ILE A 238 -14.08 12.14 -14.06
CA ILE A 238 -13.10 12.10 -12.97
C ILE A 238 -13.67 11.43 -11.71
N SER A 239 -14.97 11.61 -11.44
CA SER A 239 -15.66 11.04 -10.28
C SER A 239 -15.70 9.52 -10.25
N GLU A 240 -15.48 8.84 -11.37
CA GLU A 240 -15.47 7.37 -11.49
C GLU A 240 -14.05 6.77 -11.51
N ARG A 241 -13.01 7.62 -11.57
CA ARG A 241 -11.61 7.18 -11.45
C ARG A 241 -11.34 6.57 -10.07
N PRO A 242 -10.36 5.67 -9.93
CA PRO A 242 -10.00 5.11 -8.62
C PRO A 242 -9.79 6.24 -7.61
N ASP A 243 -10.49 6.17 -6.47
CA ASP A 243 -10.37 7.21 -5.43
C ASP A 243 -8.98 7.09 -4.79
N PRO A 244 -8.11 8.12 -4.91
CA PRO A 244 -6.74 8.04 -4.41
C PRO A 244 -6.67 7.75 -2.90
N ARG A 245 -7.69 8.14 -2.13
CA ARG A 245 -7.72 7.92 -0.67
C ARG A 245 -7.92 6.45 -0.33
N LEU A 246 -8.77 5.75 -1.09
CA LEU A 246 -8.96 4.30 -0.94
C LEU A 246 -7.69 3.55 -1.33
N VAL A 247 -7.05 3.98 -2.42
CA VAL A 247 -5.79 3.42 -2.91
C VAL A 247 -4.67 3.62 -1.88
N GLN A 248 -4.56 4.82 -1.32
CA GLN A 248 -3.57 5.15 -0.28
C GLN A 248 -3.79 4.30 0.98
N TRP A 249 -5.03 4.05 1.38
CA TRP A 249 -5.30 3.12 2.49
C TRP A 249 -4.78 1.72 2.20
N HIS A 250 -5.03 1.18 1.00
CA HIS A 250 -4.54 -0.15 0.61
C HIS A 250 -3.01 -0.19 0.59
N TYR A 251 -2.40 0.85 0.02
CA TYR A 251 -0.96 1.04 -0.01
C TYR A 251 -0.34 1.00 1.40
N ALA A 252 -0.94 1.70 2.36
CA ALA A 252 -0.50 1.69 3.75
C ALA A 252 -0.56 0.27 4.37
N GLN A 253 -1.53 -0.56 3.99
CA GLN A 253 -1.56 -1.96 4.46
C GLN A 253 -0.42 -2.79 3.88
N CYS A 254 -0.09 -2.58 2.60
CA CYS A 254 1.05 -3.25 1.97
C CYS A 254 2.37 -2.82 2.61
N VAL A 255 2.55 -1.54 2.89
CA VAL A 255 3.71 -1.00 3.61
C VAL A 255 3.82 -1.62 5.01
N LYS A 256 2.73 -1.67 5.78
CA LYS A 256 2.69 -2.30 7.11
C LYS A 256 3.03 -3.79 7.08
N ALA A 257 2.61 -4.50 6.05
CA ALA A 257 2.92 -5.90 5.86
C ALA A 257 4.39 -6.08 5.42
N ARG A 258 4.82 -5.40 4.35
CA ARG A 258 6.03 -5.77 3.59
C ARG A 258 7.24 -4.88 3.81
N ILE A 259 7.07 -3.65 4.30
CA ILE A 259 8.17 -2.76 4.65
C ILE A 259 8.47 -2.83 6.15
N ARG A 260 7.44 -2.90 6.99
CA ARG A 260 7.60 -3.11 8.44
C ARG A 260 7.79 -4.58 8.83
N GLY A 261 7.07 -5.50 8.17
CA GLY A 261 7.24 -6.95 8.34
C GLY A 261 6.45 -7.59 9.49
N PHE A 262 5.58 -6.85 10.19
CA PHE A 262 4.80 -7.41 11.30
C PHE A 262 3.50 -6.65 11.57
N ALA A 263 2.56 -7.32 12.23
CA ALA A 263 1.31 -6.74 12.70
C ALA A 263 1.49 -5.98 14.02
N ALA A 264 0.95 -4.77 14.14
CA ALA A 264 1.01 -3.94 15.33
C ALA A 264 -0.41 -3.50 15.76
N GLY A 265 -0.70 -3.52 17.06
CA GLY A 265 -1.99 -3.07 17.61
C GLY A 265 -3.23 -3.84 17.12
N MET A 266 -3.03 -5.05 16.59
CA MET A 266 -4.10 -5.89 16.02
C MET A 266 -4.78 -6.80 17.04
N GLU A 267 -4.30 -6.82 18.29
CA GLU A 267 -4.83 -7.64 19.37
C GLU A 267 -6.05 -6.98 20.03
N PHE A 268 -6.96 -7.80 20.57
CA PHE A 268 -7.94 -7.36 21.57
C PHE A 268 -7.29 -7.46 22.95
N GLU A 269 -7.44 -6.43 23.79
CA GLU A 269 -7.65 -6.69 25.21
C GLU A 269 -9.04 -7.32 25.38
N PRO A 270 -9.16 -8.48 26.06
CA PRO A 270 -10.43 -9.20 26.21
C PRO A 270 -11.52 -8.39 26.92
#